data_AF-A0A519DWE1-F1
#
_entry.id   AF-A0A519DWE1-F1
#
_cell.length_a   1.000
_cell.length_b   1.000
_cell.length_c   1.000
_cell.angle_alpha   90.00
_cell.angle_beta   90.00
_cell.angle_gamma   90.00
#
_symmetry.space_group_name_H-M   'P 1'
#
loop_
_entity.id
_entity.type
_entity.pdbx_description
1 polymer ?
#
loop_
_entity_poly.entity_id
_entity_poly.type
_entity_poly.pdbx_seq_one_letter_code
_entity_poly.pdbx_strand_id
1 'polypeptide(L)'
;MSMHAPSARTTGLVLVSLVHLLMVGALVKGFQRHAVEAPPLIQVKTIDEPQTKPKPLEPLRIPEPPMPIPRVVEVPIPPVDITQTKEPVIVATGVTDGRTNTPFEVADGGTKQEVTPTRTPPDTAIKTPGAICTQMGAPEMPSVNWTGEALFRAVAEVQGGRVVAVQLQTLGGAMDARTRRAFSNAIEGTLKSRYVCPGEHRFQQDFAFRMD
;
A
#
# COMPACT_ATOMS: atom_id res chain seq x y z
N MET A 1 16.02 43.64 53.73
CA MET A 1 15.24 42.85 52.74
C MET A 1 16.19 42.42 51.64
N SER A 2 16.76 41.22 51.74
CA SER A 2 17.74 40.73 50.77
C SER A 2 17.03 40.02 49.62
N MET A 3 17.00 40.64 48.45
CA MET A 3 16.51 40.05 47.21
C MET A 3 17.47 38.95 46.74
N HIS A 4 17.05 37.69 46.82
CA HIS A 4 17.79 36.58 46.22
C HIS A 4 17.69 36.67 44.70
N ALA A 5 18.82 36.79 44.02
CA ALA A 5 18.86 36.73 42.56
C ALA A 5 18.47 35.31 42.09
N PRO A 6 17.46 35.15 41.21
CA PRO A 6 17.06 33.84 40.74
C PRO A 6 18.19 33.23 39.90
N SER A 7 18.55 31.99 40.20
CA SER A 7 19.55 31.25 39.45
C SER A 7 19.13 31.10 37.98
N ALA A 8 20.10 31.10 37.05
CA ALA A 8 19.82 30.98 35.61
C ALA A 8 19.06 29.68 35.24
N ARG A 9 19.08 28.67 36.10
CA ARG A 9 18.34 27.41 35.92
C ARG A 9 16.85 27.57 36.26
N THR A 10 16.53 28.36 37.28
CA THR A 10 15.15 28.65 37.67
C THR A 10 14.44 29.54 36.65
N THR A 11 15.13 30.52 36.05
CA THR A 11 14.54 31.34 34.99
C THR A 11 14.26 30.53 33.72
N GLY A 12 15.14 29.59 33.36
CA GLY A 12 14.91 28.67 32.24
C GLY A 12 13.67 27.78 32.44
N LEU A 13 13.52 27.16 33.61
CA LEU A 13 12.35 26.33 33.91
C LEU A 13 11.04 27.12 33.91
N VAL A 14 11.03 28.32 34.48
CA VAL A 14 9.85 29.19 34.47
C VAL A 14 9.47 29.56 33.04
N LEU A 15 10.43 29.93 32.19
CA LEU A 15 10.17 30.29 30.80
C LEU A 15 9.60 29.10 30.00
N VAL A 16 10.19 27.92 30.12
CA VAL A 16 9.70 26.72 29.43
C VAL A 16 8.29 26.37 29.90
N SER A 17 8.01 26.44 31.20
CA SER A 17 6.68 26.17 31.74
C SER A 17 5.63 27.15 31.21
N LEU A 18 5.99 28.43 31.07
CA LEU A 18 5.11 29.47 30.57
C LEU A 18 4.82 29.27 29.07
N VAL A 19 5.82 28.89 28.28
CA VAL A 19 5.64 28.55 26.85
C VAL A 19 4.71 27.35 26.67
N HIS A 20 4.86 26.29 27.50
CA HIS A 20 3.98 25.13 27.41
C HIS A 20 2.54 25.47 27.78
N LEU A 21 2.33 26.28 28.82
CA LEU A 21 0.99 26.74 29.20
C LEU A 21 0.33 27.57 28.09
N LEU A 22 1.09 28.45 27.41
CA LEU A 22 0.60 29.19 26.25
C LEU A 22 0.24 28.28 25.08
N MET A 23 1.07 27.27 24.78
CA MET A 23 0.83 26.35 23.68
C MET A 23 -0.42 25.49 23.91
N VAL A 24 -0.60 24.95 25.12
CA VAL A 24 -1.80 24.19 25.50
C VAL A 24 -3.04 25.10 25.49
N GLY A 25 -2.92 26.33 26.00
CA GLY A 25 -4.01 27.31 25.97
C GLY A 25 -4.46 27.68 24.55
N ALA A 26 -3.51 27.84 23.62
CA ALA A 26 -3.80 28.10 22.22
C ALA A 26 -4.51 26.92 21.55
N LEU A 27 -4.09 25.68 21.84
CA LEU A 27 -4.75 24.47 21.32
C LEU A 27 -6.20 24.36 21.80
N VAL A 28 -6.45 24.51 23.10
CA VAL A 28 -7.81 24.43 23.66
C VAL A 28 -8.71 25.50 23.06
N LYS A 29 -8.21 26.74 22.93
CA LYS A 29 -8.97 27.85 22.32
C LYS A 29 -9.19 27.65 20.82
N GLY A 30 -8.26 27.03 20.11
CA GLY A 30 -8.39 26.66 18.71
C GLY A 30 -9.49 25.62 18.50
N PHE A 31 -9.51 24.56 19.31
CA PHE A 31 -10.54 23.52 19.20
C PHE A 31 -11.95 24.03 19.53
N GLN A 32 -12.12 24.95 20.48
CA GLN A 32 -13.43 25.52 20.81
C GLN A 32 -14.03 26.34 19.65
N ARG A 33 -13.21 26.94 18.79
CA ARG A 33 -13.70 27.74 17.64
C ARG A 33 -14.16 26.90 16.45
N HIS A 34 -13.87 25.60 16.42
CA HIS A 34 -14.26 24.70 15.33
C HIS A 34 -15.45 23.78 15.66
N ALA A 35 -16.07 23.94 16.84
CA ALA A 35 -17.21 23.14 17.28
C ALA A 35 -18.59 23.78 16.99
N VAL A 36 -18.63 24.88 16.23
CA VAL A 36 -19.86 25.54 15.76
C VAL A 36 -19.75 25.49 14.23
N GLU A 37 -20.56 24.75 13.48
CA GLU A 37 -22.02 24.73 13.44
C GLU A 37 -22.41 23.38 12.80
N ALA A 38 -23.18 22.53 13.50
CA ALA A 38 -23.79 21.40 12.82
C ALA A 38 -24.84 21.95 11.84
N PRO A 39 -24.84 21.55 10.56
CA PRO A 39 -25.86 21.99 9.63
C PRO A 39 -27.25 21.68 10.21
N PRO A 40 -28.23 22.60 10.07
CA PRO A 40 -29.55 22.41 10.65
C PRO A 40 -30.12 21.08 10.17
N LEU A 41 -30.70 20.33 11.12
CA LEU A 41 -31.34 19.05 10.90
C LEU A 41 -32.26 19.17 9.68
N ILE A 42 -31.93 18.46 8.61
CA ILE A 42 -32.75 18.42 7.40
C ILE A 42 -34.14 17.96 7.85
N GLN A 43 -35.10 18.88 7.86
CA GLN A 43 -36.51 18.53 8.04
C GLN A 43 -36.92 17.79 6.78
N VAL A 44 -36.75 16.47 6.80
CA VAL A 44 -37.28 15.58 5.79
C VAL A 44 -38.79 15.70 5.90
N LYS A 45 -39.37 16.58 5.09
CA LYS A 45 -40.80 16.62 4.86
C LYS A 45 -41.12 15.31 4.17
N THR A 46 -41.63 14.35 4.93
CA THR A 46 -42.15 13.09 4.40
C THR A 46 -43.22 13.45 3.39
N ILE A 47 -42.85 13.40 2.11
CA ILE A 47 -43.81 13.38 1.04
C ILE A 47 -44.40 11.98 1.13
N ASP A 48 -45.59 11.88 1.72
CA ASP A 48 -46.48 10.73 1.50
C ASP A 48 -46.83 10.76 0.01
N GLU A 49 -45.98 10.14 -0.79
CA GLU A 49 -46.29 9.84 -2.17
C GLU A 49 -47.38 8.77 -2.13
N PRO A 50 -48.61 9.05 -2.63
CA PRO A 50 -49.64 8.04 -2.68
C PRO A 50 -49.08 6.87 -3.50
N GLN A 51 -48.95 5.70 -2.86
CA GLN A 51 -48.54 4.46 -3.49
C GLN A 51 -49.46 4.18 -4.68
N THR A 52 -49.06 4.66 -5.85
CA THR A 52 -49.53 4.11 -7.10
C THR A 52 -48.71 2.85 -7.28
N LYS A 53 -49.28 1.73 -6.83
CA LYS A 53 -48.75 0.38 -6.99
C LYS A 53 -48.10 0.30 -8.38
N PRO A 54 -46.76 0.14 -8.50
CA PRO A 54 -46.13 0.05 -9.80
C PRO A 54 -46.80 -1.12 -10.52
N LYS A 55 -47.40 -0.83 -11.68
CA LYS A 55 -47.94 -1.88 -12.54
C LYS A 55 -46.79 -2.87 -12.76
N PRO A 56 -46.97 -4.18 -12.50
CA PRO A 56 -45.95 -5.18 -12.76
C PRO A 56 -45.46 -4.97 -14.19
N LEU A 57 -44.20 -4.59 -14.33
CA LEU A 57 -43.57 -4.42 -15.63
C LEU A 57 -43.68 -5.78 -16.32
N GLU A 58 -44.46 -5.85 -17.40
CA GLU A 58 -44.45 -7.02 -18.27
C GLU A 58 -42.99 -7.25 -18.68
N PRO A 59 -42.42 -8.43 -18.41
CA PRO A 59 -41.07 -8.73 -18.82
C PRO A 59 -40.96 -8.52 -20.32
N LEU A 60 -40.15 -7.55 -20.73
CA LEU A 60 -39.71 -7.42 -22.12
C LEU A 60 -39.06 -8.75 -22.51
N ARG A 61 -39.80 -9.58 -23.27
CA ARG A 61 -39.24 -10.75 -23.93
C ARG A 61 -38.28 -10.24 -25.00
N ILE A 62 -37.03 -10.06 -24.60
CA ILE A 62 -35.93 -9.93 -25.55
C ILE A 62 -35.94 -11.25 -26.36
N PRO A 63 -36.09 -11.22 -27.69
CA PRO A 63 -35.98 -12.41 -28.51
C PRO A 63 -34.60 -13.02 -28.24
N GLU A 64 -34.58 -14.27 -27.78
CA GLU A 64 -33.32 -14.94 -27.48
C GLU A 64 -32.49 -15.02 -28.78
N PRO A 65 -31.29 -14.41 -28.82
CA PRO A 65 -30.49 -14.42 -30.03
C PRO A 65 -30.12 -15.87 -30.37
N PRO A 66 -30.23 -16.28 -31.65
CA PRO A 66 -29.91 -17.64 -32.05
C PRO A 66 -28.42 -17.89 -31.77
N MET A 67 -28.14 -18.71 -30.74
CA MET A 67 -26.79 -19.12 -30.42
C MET A 67 -26.28 -20.03 -31.55
N PRO A 68 -25.22 -19.64 -32.29
CA PRO A 68 -24.62 -20.53 -33.26
C PRO A 68 -23.95 -21.68 -32.51
N ILE A 69 -24.44 -22.89 -32.76
CA ILE A 69 -23.84 -24.11 -32.23
C ILE A 69 -22.39 -24.18 -32.77
N PRO A 70 -21.37 -24.23 -31.90
CA PRO A 70 -20.00 -24.34 -32.37
C PRO A 70 -19.85 -25.64 -33.15
N ARG A 71 -19.56 -25.52 -34.45
CA ARG A 71 -19.19 -26.69 -35.27
C ARG A 71 -17.87 -27.20 -34.74
N VAL A 72 -17.85 -28.44 -34.26
CA VAL A 72 -16.61 -29.12 -33.88
C VAL A 72 -15.80 -29.30 -35.16
N VAL A 73 -14.78 -28.45 -35.33
CA VAL A 73 -13.76 -28.65 -36.37
C VAL A 73 -12.85 -29.73 -35.85
N GLU A 74 -12.96 -30.93 -36.43
CA GLU A 74 -12.07 -32.04 -36.15
C GLU A 74 -10.73 -31.75 -36.83
N VAL A 75 -9.81 -31.15 -36.09
CA VAL A 75 -8.45 -30.86 -36.54
C VAL A 75 -7.69 -32.18 -36.61
N PRO A 76 -7.19 -32.61 -37.78
CA PRO A 76 -6.36 -33.80 -37.89
C PRO A 76 -5.08 -33.58 -37.09
N ILE A 77 -4.92 -34.34 -36.01
CA ILE A 77 -3.75 -34.26 -35.14
C ILE A 77 -2.58 -34.85 -35.93
N PRO A 78 -1.55 -34.06 -36.29
CA PRO A 78 -0.38 -34.60 -36.97
C PRO A 78 0.37 -35.56 -36.03
N PRO A 79 0.98 -36.64 -36.55
CA PRO A 79 1.80 -37.52 -35.74
C PRO A 79 2.97 -36.73 -35.15
N VAL A 80 3.04 -36.68 -33.82
CA VAL A 80 4.15 -36.10 -33.08
C VAL A 80 5.27 -37.13 -33.05
N ASP A 81 6.30 -36.95 -33.89
CA ASP A 81 7.56 -37.67 -33.75
C ASP A 81 8.31 -37.10 -32.54
N ILE A 82 8.31 -37.85 -31.44
CA ILE A 82 9.07 -37.52 -30.24
C ILE A 82 10.53 -37.88 -30.51
N THR A 83 11.31 -36.92 -31.04
CA THR A 83 12.75 -37.05 -31.08
C THR A 83 13.29 -36.95 -29.65
N GLN A 84 13.75 -38.09 -29.12
CA GLN A 84 14.34 -38.21 -27.78
C GLN A 84 15.46 -37.18 -27.62
N THR A 85 15.22 -36.16 -26.78
CA THR A 85 16.22 -35.14 -26.46
C THR A 85 17.33 -35.80 -25.64
N LYS A 86 18.53 -35.87 -26.21
CA LYS A 86 19.75 -36.33 -25.54
C LYS A 86 19.98 -35.46 -24.30
N GLU A 87 20.10 -36.08 -23.13
CA GLU A 87 20.38 -35.38 -21.88
C GLU A 87 21.65 -34.52 -21.99
N PRO A 88 21.63 -33.27 -21.50
CA PRO A 88 22.83 -32.45 -21.46
C PRO A 88 23.79 -32.99 -20.38
N VAL A 89 25.01 -33.32 -20.81
CA VAL A 89 26.13 -33.61 -19.90
C VAL A 89 26.49 -32.33 -19.15
N ILE A 90 26.22 -32.32 -17.84
CA ILE A 90 26.66 -31.24 -16.95
C ILE A 90 28.15 -31.43 -16.71
N VAL A 91 28.98 -30.55 -17.28
CA VAL A 91 30.40 -30.45 -16.95
C VAL A 91 30.54 -29.44 -15.81
N ALA A 92 30.90 -29.92 -14.62
CA ALA A 92 31.23 -29.07 -13.48
C ALA A 92 32.63 -28.46 -13.69
N THR A 93 32.69 -27.18 -14.05
CA THR A 93 33.94 -26.42 -14.03
C THR A 93 34.15 -25.90 -12.61
N GLY A 94 35.10 -26.50 -11.89
CA GLY A 94 35.52 -26.02 -10.57
C GLY A 94 36.08 -24.61 -10.65
N VAL A 95 35.51 -23.69 -9.87
CA VAL A 95 36.06 -22.35 -9.67
C VAL A 95 37.20 -22.47 -8.66
N THR A 96 38.44 -22.38 -9.16
CA THR A 96 39.65 -22.21 -8.37
C THR A 96 39.72 -20.80 -7.81
N ASP A 97 39.95 -20.71 -6.49
CA ASP A 97 40.30 -19.50 -5.76
C ASP A 97 41.50 -18.77 -6.39
N GLY A 98 41.22 -17.66 -7.07
CA GLY A 98 42.22 -16.74 -7.61
C GLY A 98 42.45 -15.57 -6.67
N ARG A 99 43.32 -15.75 -5.67
CA ARG A 99 43.86 -14.66 -4.85
C ARG A 99 44.96 -13.96 -5.65
N THR A 100 44.61 -12.83 -6.28
CA THR A 100 45.60 -11.94 -6.92
C THR A 100 45.68 -10.63 -6.15
N ASN A 101 46.81 -10.45 -5.45
CA ASN A 101 47.26 -9.15 -4.97
C ASN A 101 47.75 -8.33 -6.17
N THR A 102 47.19 -7.13 -6.39
CA THR A 102 47.87 -6.08 -7.14
C THR A 102 47.82 -4.75 -6.40
N PRO A 103 48.87 -3.91 -6.51
CA PRO A 103 49.06 -2.74 -5.67
C PRO A 103 48.23 -1.54 -6.15
N PHE A 104 47.94 -0.66 -5.20
CA PHE A 104 47.35 0.67 -5.40
C PHE A 104 48.08 1.47 -6.49
N GLU A 105 47.31 2.01 -7.44
CA GLU A 105 47.71 3.17 -8.24
C GLU A 105 46.69 4.28 -7.97
N VAL A 106 47.18 5.37 -7.37
CA VAL A 106 46.41 6.57 -7.06
C VAL A 106 46.35 7.41 -8.32
N ALA A 107 45.18 7.47 -8.96
CA ALA A 107 44.90 8.44 -10.01
C ALA A 107 44.22 9.66 -9.40
N ASP A 108 44.95 10.78 -9.46
CA ASP A 108 44.58 12.11 -9.05
C ASP A 108 43.57 12.76 -10.03
N GLY A 109 42.74 13.67 -9.52
CA GLY A 109 42.07 14.74 -10.29
C GLY A 109 40.97 14.36 -11.30
N GLY A 110 39.75 14.07 -10.83
CA GLY A 110 38.55 13.98 -11.68
C GLY A 110 37.40 14.83 -11.13
N THR A 111 37.05 15.89 -11.83
CA THR A 111 35.97 16.87 -11.58
C THR A 111 34.68 16.29 -10.98
N LYS A 112 34.19 16.92 -9.90
CA LYS A 112 32.82 16.76 -9.39
C LYS A 112 31.83 17.14 -10.49
N GLN A 113 31.37 16.16 -11.26
CA GLN A 113 30.23 16.33 -12.13
C GLN A 113 28.99 16.30 -11.25
N GLU A 114 28.44 17.48 -11.00
CA GLU A 114 27.14 17.66 -10.37
C GLU A 114 26.09 17.08 -11.32
N VAL A 115 25.76 15.80 -11.09
CA VAL A 115 24.65 15.14 -11.77
C VAL A 115 23.38 15.68 -11.13
N THR A 116 22.80 16.70 -11.75
CA THR A 116 21.41 17.07 -11.50
C THR A 116 20.56 15.82 -11.74
N PRO A 117 19.83 15.29 -10.74
CA PRO A 117 18.99 14.12 -10.97
C PRO A 117 17.90 14.51 -11.96
N THR A 118 17.98 13.96 -13.17
CA THR A 118 16.88 13.99 -14.13
C THR A 118 15.70 13.28 -13.47
N ARG A 119 14.76 14.07 -12.94
CA ARG A 119 13.53 13.56 -12.34
C ARG A 119 12.68 12.97 -13.46
N THR A 120 12.76 11.66 -13.63
CA THR A 120 11.84 10.93 -14.51
C THR A 120 10.41 11.24 -14.06
N PRO A 121 9.47 11.52 -14.98
CA PRO A 121 8.07 11.72 -14.61
C PRO A 121 7.57 10.52 -13.80
N PRO A 122 6.81 10.73 -12.71
CA PRO A 122 6.31 9.64 -11.89
C PRO A 122 5.42 8.74 -12.75
N ASP A 123 5.77 7.46 -12.84
CA ASP A 123 4.97 6.45 -13.54
C ASP A 123 3.69 6.22 -12.74
N THR A 124 2.58 6.78 -13.23
CA THR A 124 1.27 6.74 -12.56
C THR A 124 0.52 5.44 -12.81
N ALA A 125 1.02 4.56 -13.68
CA ALA A 125 0.37 3.31 -13.98
C ALA A 125 0.43 2.35 -12.78
N ILE A 126 -0.74 1.85 -12.36
CA ILE A 126 -0.83 0.83 -11.30
C ILE A 126 -0.37 -0.50 -11.89
N LYS A 127 0.75 -1.01 -11.38
CA LYS A 127 1.33 -2.28 -11.81
C LYS A 127 1.17 -3.36 -10.73
N THR A 128 1.42 -4.61 -11.11
CA THR A 128 1.45 -5.73 -10.16
C THR A 128 2.78 -5.74 -9.38
N PRO A 129 2.77 -6.04 -8.07
CA PRO A 129 3.96 -5.94 -7.22
C PRO A 129 5.07 -6.90 -7.65
N GLY A 130 4.73 -8.11 -8.11
CA GLY A 130 5.71 -9.12 -8.53
C GLY A 130 6.50 -8.76 -9.79
N ALA A 131 6.05 -7.75 -10.55
CA ALA A 131 6.78 -7.27 -11.73
C ALA A 131 7.79 -6.14 -11.40
N ILE A 132 7.71 -5.55 -10.21
CA ILE A 132 8.48 -4.36 -9.85
C ILE A 132 9.35 -4.61 -8.63
N CYS A 133 8.80 -5.27 -7.61
CA CYS A 133 9.46 -5.46 -6.34
C CYS A 133 10.41 -6.65 -6.39
N THR A 134 11.68 -6.43 -6.07
CA THR A 134 12.70 -7.48 -6.01
C THR A 134 12.61 -8.27 -4.71
N GLN A 135 12.15 -7.62 -3.64
CA GLN A 135 11.91 -8.26 -2.35
C GLN A 135 10.47 -7.99 -1.92
N MET A 136 9.79 -9.04 -1.47
CA MET A 136 8.41 -9.01 -0.98
C MET A 136 8.30 -9.91 0.27
N GLY A 137 7.35 -9.60 1.15
CA GLY A 137 7.06 -10.41 2.34
C GLY A 137 5.57 -10.50 2.61
N ALA A 138 5.12 -11.62 3.18
CA ALA A 138 3.74 -11.75 3.63
C ALA A 138 3.55 -11.03 4.98
N PRO A 139 2.43 -10.31 5.19
CA PRO A 139 2.12 -9.72 6.48
C PRO A 139 1.94 -10.77 7.57
N GLU A 140 2.47 -10.47 8.75
CA GLU A 140 2.25 -11.31 9.93
C GLU A 140 0.80 -11.18 10.42
N MET A 141 0.21 -12.30 10.81
CA MET A 141 -1.17 -12.33 11.30
C MET A 141 -1.23 -11.71 12.70
N PRO A 142 -2.02 -10.64 12.92
CA PRO A 142 -2.12 -10.01 14.24
C PRO A 142 -2.85 -10.94 15.22
N SER A 143 -2.46 -10.88 16.50
CA SER A 143 -3.11 -11.61 17.59
C SER A 143 -4.44 -10.96 18.00
N VAL A 144 -5.45 -11.13 17.15
CA VAL A 144 -6.81 -10.64 17.37
C VAL A 144 -7.77 -11.82 17.49
N ASN A 145 -8.69 -11.77 18.46
CA ASN A 145 -9.72 -12.78 18.65
C ASN A 145 -10.84 -12.58 17.62
N TRP A 146 -10.60 -12.96 16.37
CA TRP A 146 -11.55 -12.84 15.27
C TRP A 146 -11.45 -14.08 14.38
N THR A 147 -12.60 -14.55 13.90
CA THR A 147 -12.74 -15.72 13.03
C THR A 147 -13.39 -15.31 11.72
N GLY A 148 -12.92 -15.84 10.60
CA GLY A 148 -13.50 -15.59 9.28
C GLY A 148 -12.48 -15.27 8.20
N GLU A 149 -12.97 -14.74 7.08
CA GLU A 149 -12.17 -14.30 5.93
C GLU A 149 -12.22 -12.78 5.76
N ALA A 150 -11.05 -12.18 5.56
CA ALA A 150 -10.90 -10.75 5.36
C ALA A 150 -10.07 -10.47 4.11
N LEU A 151 -10.59 -9.60 3.25
CA LEU A 151 -9.99 -9.22 1.99
C LEU A 151 -9.61 -7.74 2.05
N PHE A 152 -8.34 -7.44 1.81
CA PHE A 152 -7.81 -6.08 1.76
C PHE A 152 -7.17 -5.83 0.41
N ARG A 153 -7.33 -4.62 -0.10
CA ARG A 153 -6.62 -4.08 -1.26
C ARG A 153 -5.70 -2.98 -0.80
N ALA A 154 -4.41 -3.13 -1.02
CA ALA A 154 -3.42 -2.11 -0.74
C ALA A 154 -2.93 -1.49 -2.05
N VAL A 155 -2.99 -0.17 -2.15
CA VAL A 155 -2.34 0.61 -3.21
C VAL A 155 -1.14 1.30 -2.57
N ALA A 156 0.05 0.90 -2.97
CA ALA A 156 1.30 1.41 -2.43
C ALA A 156 2.00 2.32 -3.44
N GLU A 157 2.55 3.42 -2.95
CA GLU A 157 3.41 4.33 -3.69
C GLU A 157 4.86 4.12 -3.23
N VAL A 158 5.73 3.89 -4.20
CA VAL A 158 7.16 3.66 -4.00
C VAL A 158 7.92 4.90 -4.47
N GLN A 159 8.79 5.42 -3.62
CA GLN A 159 9.74 6.46 -3.97
C GLN A 159 11.13 6.05 -3.48
N GLY A 160 12.15 6.24 -4.31
CA GLY A 160 13.54 5.94 -3.95
C GLY A 160 13.78 4.48 -3.53
N GLY A 161 13.04 3.51 -4.10
CA GLY A 161 13.24 2.10 -3.75
C GLY A 161 12.43 1.59 -2.55
N ARG A 162 11.62 2.44 -1.92
CA ARG A 162 10.88 2.14 -0.68
C ARG A 162 9.44 2.59 -0.77
N VAL A 163 8.54 1.87 -0.10
CA VAL A 163 7.13 2.26 0.01
C VAL A 163 6.99 3.46 0.94
N VAL A 164 6.53 4.60 0.42
CA VAL A 164 6.34 5.85 1.18
C VAL A 164 4.90 6.05 1.62
N ALA A 165 3.94 5.63 0.81
CA ALA A 165 2.51 5.75 1.10
C ALA A 165 1.80 4.43 0.81
N VAL A 166 0.81 4.12 1.63
CA VAL A 166 -0.05 2.95 1.45
C VAL A 166 -1.49 3.40 1.69
N GLN A 167 -2.36 3.11 0.73
CA GLN A 167 -3.80 3.27 0.86
C GLN A 167 -4.44 1.90 0.93
N LEU A 168 -5.15 1.63 2.03
CA LEU A 168 -5.84 0.36 2.23
C LEU A 168 -7.33 0.52 2.06
N GLN A 169 -7.92 -0.42 1.33
CA GLN A 169 -9.36 -0.58 1.18
C GLN A 169 -9.76 -1.98 1.64
N THR A 170 -10.74 -2.08 2.53
CA THR A 170 -11.34 -3.36 2.91
C THR A 170 -12.35 -3.75 1.82
N LEU A 171 -12.14 -4.89 1.19
CA LEU A 171 -13.02 -5.44 0.15
C LEU A 171 -14.07 -6.39 0.73
N GLY A 172 -13.78 -7.05 1.85
CA GLY A 172 -14.69 -8.01 2.47
C GLY A 172 -14.24 -8.43 3.87
N GLY A 173 -15.18 -8.96 4.66
CA GLY A 173 -14.99 -9.41 6.03
C GLY A 173 -15.76 -8.54 7.04
N ALA A 174 -16.58 -9.19 7.89
CA ALA A 174 -17.22 -8.52 9.02
C ALA A 174 -16.23 -8.48 10.19
N MET A 175 -15.47 -7.38 10.28
CA MET A 175 -14.46 -7.15 11.31
C MET A 175 -14.83 -5.92 12.14
N ASP A 176 -14.60 -5.97 13.44
CA ASP A 176 -14.69 -4.79 14.28
C ASP A 176 -13.56 -3.79 13.96
N ALA A 177 -13.73 -2.54 14.39
CA ALA A 177 -12.79 -1.47 14.08
C ALA A 177 -11.37 -1.70 14.64
N ARG A 178 -11.24 -2.43 15.77
CA ARG A 178 -9.93 -2.74 16.36
C ARG A 178 -9.22 -3.79 15.53
N THR A 179 -9.91 -4.85 15.16
CA THR A 179 -9.38 -5.92 14.31
C THR A 179 -8.97 -5.36 12.95
N ARG A 180 -9.82 -4.54 12.30
CA ARG A 180 -9.46 -3.89 11.03
C ARG A 180 -8.16 -3.07 11.13
N ARG A 181 -8.02 -2.26 12.18
CA ARG A 181 -6.79 -1.47 12.40
C ARG A 181 -5.56 -2.35 12.60
N ALA A 182 -5.70 -3.46 13.33
CA ALA A 182 -4.60 -4.39 13.54
C ALA A 182 -4.10 -5.01 12.21
N PHE A 183 -5.01 -5.47 11.35
CA PHE A 183 -4.65 -5.96 10.02
C PHE A 183 -4.06 -4.86 9.13
N SER A 184 -4.64 -3.66 9.13
CA SER A 184 -4.09 -2.54 8.36
C SER A 184 -2.66 -2.22 8.79
N ASN A 185 -2.39 -2.15 10.09
CA ASN A 185 -1.05 -1.91 10.61
C ASN A 185 -0.05 -3.01 10.24
N ALA A 186 -0.48 -4.28 10.28
CA ALA A 186 0.37 -5.41 9.88
C ALA A 186 0.73 -5.37 8.39
N ILE A 187 -0.25 -5.07 7.53
CA ILE A 187 -0.04 -4.92 6.08
C ILE A 187 0.88 -3.73 5.81
N GLU A 188 0.59 -2.56 6.37
CA GLU A 188 1.42 -1.36 6.19
C GLU A 188 2.85 -1.55 6.69
N GLY A 189 3.02 -2.12 7.88
CA GLY A 189 4.34 -2.39 8.45
C GLY A 189 5.17 -3.31 7.56
N THR A 190 4.52 -4.33 6.98
CA THR A 190 5.20 -5.28 6.07
C THR A 190 5.56 -4.63 4.75
N LEU A 191 4.65 -3.87 4.13
CA LEU A 191 4.92 -3.14 2.89
C LEU A 191 6.05 -2.13 3.07
N LYS A 192 6.09 -1.40 4.19
CA LYS A 192 7.15 -0.41 4.44
C LYS A 192 8.50 -1.02 4.77
N SER A 193 8.53 -2.18 5.44
CA SER A 193 9.77 -2.79 5.95
C SER A 193 10.38 -3.86 5.05
N ARG A 194 9.55 -4.69 4.39
CA ARG A 194 10.02 -5.86 3.65
C ARG A 194 9.99 -5.69 2.14
N TYR A 195 9.29 -4.68 1.62
CA TYR A 195 9.22 -4.46 0.18
C TYR A 195 10.35 -3.56 -0.28
N VAL A 196 11.06 -4.03 -1.29
CA VAL A 196 12.08 -3.26 -2.00
C VAL A 196 11.73 -3.32 -3.47
N CYS A 197 11.42 -2.17 -4.05
CA CYS A 197 11.00 -2.06 -5.44
C CYS A 197 11.83 -0.94 -6.09
N PRO A 198 12.80 -1.23 -6.96
CA PRO A 198 13.61 -0.20 -7.61
C PRO A 198 12.74 0.83 -8.35
N GLY A 199 13.16 2.10 -8.32
CA GLY A 199 12.48 3.18 -9.03
C GLY A 199 11.34 3.85 -8.25
N GLU A 200 10.50 4.56 -9.00
CA GLU A 200 9.29 5.23 -8.52
C GLU A 200 8.09 4.62 -9.23
N HIS A 201 7.24 3.93 -8.47
CA HIS A 201 6.11 3.20 -9.03
C HIS A 201 4.94 3.20 -8.08
N ARG A 202 3.75 2.97 -8.63
CA ARG A 202 2.56 2.67 -7.86
C ARG A 202 2.11 1.24 -8.17
N PHE A 203 1.85 0.46 -7.14
CA PHE A 203 1.38 -0.92 -7.31
C PHE A 203 0.15 -1.20 -6.46
N GLN A 204 -0.62 -2.20 -6.89
CA GLN A 204 -1.78 -2.68 -6.16
C GLN A 204 -1.58 -4.15 -5.80
N GLN A 205 -1.87 -4.49 -4.54
CA GLN A 205 -1.82 -5.86 -4.04
C GLN A 205 -3.05 -6.16 -3.19
N ASP A 206 -3.68 -7.30 -3.48
CA ASP A 206 -4.77 -7.82 -2.69
C ASP A 206 -4.21 -8.83 -1.67
N PHE A 207 -4.71 -8.77 -0.43
CA PHE A 207 -4.35 -9.64 0.69
C PHE A 207 -5.60 -10.34 1.21
N ALA A 208 -5.52 -11.65 1.36
CA ALA A 208 -6.56 -12.47 1.94
C ALA A 208 -6.07 -13.07 3.26
N PHE A 209 -6.83 -12.87 4.33
CA PHE A 209 -6.57 -13.47 5.64
C PHE A 209 -7.72 -14.42 5.96
N ARG A 210 -7.39 -15.62 6.41
CA ARG A 210 -8.36 -16.62 6.88
C ARG A 210 -7.95 -17.05 8.28
N MET A 211 -8.91 -16.98 9.21
CA MET A 211 -8.78 -17.46 10.58
C MET A 211 -9.91 -18.47 10.84
N ASP A 212 -9.53 -19.63 11.36
CA ASP A 212 -10.43 -20.72 11.75
C ASP A 212 -11.05 -20.49 13.13
#